data_AF-A0A2V8RUF9-F1
#
_entry.id   AF-A0A2V8RUF9-F1
#
_cell.length_a   1.000
_cell.length_b   1.000
_cell.length_c   1.000
_cell.angle_alpha   90.00
_cell.angle_beta   90.00
_cell.angle_gamma   90.00
#
_symmetry.space_group_name_H-M   'P 1'
#
loop_
_entity.id
_entity.type
_entity.pdbx_description
1 polymer ?
#
loop_
_entity_poly.entity_id
_entity_poly.type
_entity_poly.pdbx_seq_one_letter_code
_entity_poly.pdbx_strand_id
1 'polypeptide(L)'
;MVQRRRQIVLPREVLLVELERRCTDERCQAKNRIGLTKQEARAYRGFNCARCERWHADALTECDVPDWWEELTVTGLDALRPRALPDQDTHAATDDDEVVARLSAAWREATAREERDAGADEA
;
A
#
# COMPACT_ATOMS: atom_id res chain seq x y z
N MET A 1 26.40 34.98 -26.75
CA MET A 1 25.33 34.01 -26.40
C MET A 1 25.80 33.18 -25.22
N VAL A 2 25.21 33.33 -24.04
CA VAL A 2 25.63 32.59 -22.84
C VAL A 2 24.92 31.24 -22.82
N GLN A 3 25.64 30.16 -23.10
CA GLN A 3 25.12 28.80 -23.01
C GLN A 3 24.85 28.49 -21.52
N ARG A 4 23.58 28.51 -21.09
CA ARG A 4 23.21 28.01 -19.76
C ARG A 4 23.48 26.51 -19.73
N ARG A 5 24.45 26.08 -18.92
CA ARG A 5 24.67 24.67 -18.61
C ARG A 5 23.44 24.15 -17.88
N ARG A 6 22.75 23.18 -18.48
CA ARG A 6 21.67 22.46 -17.80
C ARG A 6 22.31 21.58 -16.73
N GLN A 7 22.05 21.89 -15.47
CA GLN A 7 22.48 21.06 -14.36
C GLN A 7 21.59 19.82 -14.32
N ILE A 8 22.17 18.67 -14.61
CA ILE A 8 21.48 17.39 -14.45
C ILE A 8 21.55 17.04 -12.97
N VAL A 9 20.40 17.06 -12.30
CA VAL A 9 20.27 16.62 -10.91
C VAL A 9 19.85 15.16 -10.93
N LEU A 10 20.72 14.29 -10.44
CA LEU A 10 20.44 12.87 -10.23
C LEU A 10 20.14 12.69 -8.74
N PRO A 11 18.86 12.52 -8.34
CA PRO A 11 18.54 12.24 -6.95
C PRO A 11 19.19 10.91 -6.55
N ARG A 12 19.96 10.95 -5.46
CA ARG A 12 20.56 9.74 -4.87
C ARG A 12 19.62 9.24 -3.79
N GLU A 13 18.90 8.16 -4.08
CA GLU A 13 18.11 7.46 -3.08
C GLU A 13 18.94 6.33 -2.47
N VAL A 14 18.86 6.19 -1.15
CA VAL A 14 19.53 5.10 -0.45
C VAL A 14 18.73 3.84 -0.69
N LEU A 15 19.39 2.84 -1.27
CA LEU A 15 18.88 1.48 -1.33
C LEU A 15 18.92 0.93 0.09
N LEU A 16 17.75 0.65 0.66
CA LEU A 16 17.62 0.33 2.08
C LEU A 16 17.43 -1.15 2.33
N VAL A 17 16.95 -1.89 1.32
CA VAL A 17 16.64 -3.32 1.45
C VAL A 17 17.15 -4.08 0.23
N GLU A 18 17.81 -5.20 0.49
CA GLU A 18 18.07 -6.23 -0.51
C GLU A 18 17.41 -7.53 -0.08
N LEU A 19 16.58 -8.08 -0.96
CA LEU A 19 15.78 -9.28 -0.71
C LEU A 19 16.14 -10.35 -1.72
N GLU A 20 16.16 -11.61 -1.28
CA GLU A 20 16.19 -12.75 -2.18
C GLU A 20 14.82 -13.43 -2.20
N ARG A 21 14.20 -13.47 -3.40
CA ARG A 21 12.95 -14.21 -3.64
C ARG A 21 13.15 -15.27 -4.70
N ARG A 22 12.53 -16.44 -4.50
CA ARG A 22 12.51 -17.51 -5.50
C ARG A 22 11.25 -17.41 -6.34
N CYS A 23 11.40 -17.57 -7.65
CA CYS A 23 10.28 -17.70 -8.57
C CYS A 23 9.43 -18.93 -8.19
N THR A 24 8.12 -18.75 -8.03
CA THR A 24 7.20 -19.84 -7.63
C THR A 24 6.90 -20.84 -8.73
N ASP A 25 7.21 -20.50 -9.99
CA ASP A 25 7.10 -21.42 -11.12
C ASP A 25 8.05 -22.61 -10.95
N GLU A 26 7.50 -23.83 -10.96
CA GLU A 26 8.22 -25.09 -10.76
C GLU A 26 9.34 -25.34 -11.76
N ARG A 27 9.20 -24.84 -12.99
CA ARG A 27 10.21 -24.97 -14.04
C ARG A 27 11.27 -23.88 -13.93
N CYS A 28 10.93 -22.75 -13.32
CA CYS A 28 11.84 -21.62 -13.17
C CYS A 28 12.69 -21.73 -11.90
N GLN A 29 12.08 -21.56 -10.72
CA GLN A 29 12.78 -21.59 -9.43
C GLN A 29 14.01 -20.68 -9.32
N ALA A 30 14.12 -19.68 -10.21
CA ALA A 30 15.24 -18.74 -10.24
C ALA A 30 15.25 -17.89 -8.96
N LYS A 31 16.45 -17.61 -8.45
CA LYS A 31 16.65 -16.64 -7.38
C LYS A 31 16.69 -15.23 -7.97
N ASN A 32 15.86 -14.35 -7.44
CA ASN A 32 15.77 -12.95 -7.81
C ASN A 32 16.24 -12.11 -6.63
N ARG A 33 17.19 -11.21 -6.90
CA ARG A 33 17.62 -10.19 -5.95
C ARG A 33 16.86 -8.91 -6.22
N ILE A 34 16.16 -8.43 -5.22
CA ILE A 34 15.31 -7.25 -5.32
C ILE A 34 15.91 -6.21 -4.39
N GLY A 35 16.41 -5.14 -4.97
CA GLY A 35 16.87 -3.96 -4.24
C GLY A 35 15.74 -2.95 -4.19
N LEU A 36 15.40 -2.46 -2.99
CA LEU A 36 14.32 -1.49 -2.78
C LEU A 36 14.84 -0.28 -2.01
N THR A 37 14.44 0.91 -2.44
CA THR A 37 14.51 2.13 -1.63
C THR A 37 13.39 2.14 -0.58
N LYS A 38 13.43 3.12 0.34
CA LYS A 38 12.40 3.27 1.39
C LYS A 38 11.00 3.32 0.76
N GLN A 39 10.88 4.10 -0.31
CA GLN A 39 9.62 4.38 -0.99
C GLN A 39 9.12 3.16 -1.74
N GLU A 40 10.01 2.49 -2.48
CA GLU A 40 9.69 1.27 -3.22
C GLU A 40 9.24 0.16 -2.29
N ALA A 41 9.89 0.01 -1.13
CA ALA A 41 9.47 -0.95 -0.11
C ALA A 41 8.07 -0.67 0.43
N ARG A 42 7.68 0.61 0.64
CA ARG A 42 6.30 0.95 1.05
C ARG A 42 5.27 0.51 0.00
N ALA A 43 5.64 0.63 -1.28
CA ALA A 43 4.78 0.32 -2.42
C ALA A 43 4.95 -1.13 -2.93
N TYR A 44 5.76 -1.95 -2.27
CA TYR A 44 6.07 -3.29 -2.73
C TYR A 44 4.82 -4.18 -2.71
N ARG A 45 4.55 -4.83 -3.86
CA ARG A 45 3.40 -5.73 -4.07
C ARG A 45 3.77 -7.02 -4.79
N GLY A 46 5.05 -7.20 -5.10
CA GLY A 46 5.49 -8.27 -5.97
C GLY A 46 6.78 -7.96 -6.69
N PHE A 47 7.23 -8.94 -7.47
CA PHE A 47 8.41 -8.82 -8.30
C PHE A 47 8.21 -9.50 -9.65
N ASN A 48 8.97 -9.02 -10.64
CA ASN A 48 9.09 -9.70 -11.92
C ASN A 48 10.32 -10.62 -11.88
N CYS A 49 10.15 -11.88 -12.27
CA CYS A 49 11.27 -12.81 -12.34
C CYS A 49 12.19 -12.46 -13.52
N ALA A 50 13.45 -12.14 -13.25
CA ALA A 50 14.43 -11.76 -14.28
C ALA A 50 14.74 -12.87 -15.31
N ARG A 51 14.29 -14.11 -15.05
CA ARG A 51 14.53 -15.25 -15.94
C ARG A 51 13.33 -15.63 -16.81
N CYS A 52 12.12 -15.66 -16.24
CA CYS A 52 10.91 -16.06 -16.97
C CYS A 52 9.93 -14.91 -17.21
N GLU A 53 10.29 -13.71 -16.76
CA GLU A 53 9.56 -12.44 -16.92
C GLU A 53 8.14 -12.44 -16.33
N ARG A 54 7.82 -13.47 -15.53
CA ARG A 54 6.53 -13.62 -14.89
C ARG A 54 6.44 -12.70 -13.68
N TRP A 55 5.29 -12.05 -13.51
CA TRP A 55 4.95 -11.31 -12.31
C TRP A 55 4.53 -12.25 -11.18
N HIS A 56 5.07 -12.04 -9.99
CA HIS A 56 4.73 -12.75 -8.77
C HIS A 56 4.22 -11.74 -7.74
N ALA A 57 3.00 -11.96 -7.24
CA ALA A 57 2.50 -11.21 -6.10
C ALA A 57 3.26 -11.63 -4.84
N ASP A 58 3.77 -10.66 -4.09
CA ASP A 58 4.58 -10.87 -2.90
C ASP A 58 4.44 -9.67 -1.96
N ALA A 59 4.69 -9.86 -0.67
CA ALA A 59 4.67 -8.81 0.33
C ALA A 59 5.94 -8.86 1.19
N LEU A 60 6.34 -7.71 1.72
CA LEU A 60 7.42 -7.67 2.69
C LEU A 60 6.92 -8.17 4.03
N THR A 61 7.74 -8.98 4.69
CA THR A 61 7.51 -9.45 6.06
C THR A 61 8.36 -8.65 7.05
N GLU A 62 8.09 -8.79 8.34
CA GLU A 62 8.88 -8.13 9.40
C GLU A 62 10.37 -8.49 9.32
N CYS A 63 10.70 -9.72 8.91
CA CYS A 63 12.08 -10.16 8.71
C CYS A 63 12.80 -9.45 7.55
N ASP A 64 12.04 -8.91 6.60
CA ASP A 64 12.56 -8.21 5.44
C ASP A 64 12.81 -6.71 5.72
N VAL A 65 12.25 -6.17 6.82
CA VAL A 65 12.28 -4.76 7.18
C VAL A 65 13.21 -4.55 8.38
N PRO A 66 14.32 -3.81 8.22
CA PRO A 66 15.19 -3.51 9.36
C PRO A 66 14.50 -2.83 10.55
N ASP A 67 14.87 -3.22 11.77
CA ASP A 67 14.26 -2.75 13.03
C ASP A 67 14.33 -1.22 13.22
N TRP A 68 15.36 -0.56 12.70
CA TRP A 68 15.53 0.90 12.78
C TRP A 68 14.57 1.69 11.87
N TRP A 69 13.66 1.02 11.18
CA TRP A 69 12.69 1.61 10.25
C TRP A 69 11.33 1.96 10.91
N GLU A 70 11.29 2.23 12.21
CA GLU A 70 10.05 2.49 12.99
C GLU A 70 9.13 3.63 12.43
N GLU A 71 9.57 4.42 11.45
CA GLU A 71 8.72 5.34 10.67
C GLU A 71 7.90 4.68 9.53
N LEU A 72 7.96 3.36 9.40
CA LEU A 72 7.10 2.56 8.52
C LEU A 72 6.05 1.80 9.31
N THR A 73 5.57 2.38 10.42
CA THR A 73 4.38 1.90 11.13
C THR A 73 3.32 1.50 10.10
N VAL A 74 3.17 0.19 10.01
CA VAL A 74 2.58 -0.53 8.91
C VAL A 74 1.10 -0.24 8.93
N THR A 75 0.65 0.78 8.20
CA THR A 75 -0.74 0.86 7.76
C THR A 75 -0.99 -0.31 6.82
N GLY A 76 -1.39 -1.45 7.39
CA GLY A 76 -1.73 -2.65 6.63
C GLY A 76 -1.20 -3.98 7.18
N LEU A 77 -0.91 -4.11 8.48
CA LEU A 77 -0.69 -5.44 9.08
C LEU A 77 -1.91 -6.37 8.89
N ASP A 78 -3.11 -5.82 8.70
CA ASP A 78 -4.32 -6.57 8.31
C ASP A 78 -4.23 -7.20 6.90
N ALA A 79 -3.37 -6.69 6.01
CA ALA A 79 -3.17 -7.24 4.67
C ALA A 79 -2.16 -8.39 4.64
N LEU A 80 -1.43 -8.64 5.75
CA LEU A 80 -0.34 -9.62 5.83
C LEU A 80 -0.76 -10.99 6.37
N ARG A 81 -2.05 -11.18 6.71
CA ARG A 81 -2.56 -12.51 7.03
C ARG A 81 -3.12 -13.15 5.76
N PRO A 82 -2.57 -14.26 5.24
CA PRO A 82 -3.38 -15.15 4.43
C PRO A 82 -4.57 -15.51 5.32
N ARG A 83 -5.79 -15.22 4.87
CA ARG A 83 -7.00 -15.69 5.52
C ARG A 83 -6.97 -17.22 5.41
N ALA A 84 -6.29 -17.89 6.34
CA ALA A 84 -6.53 -19.27 6.66
C ALA A 84 -7.99 -19.29 7.09
N LEU A 85 -8.88 -19.74 6.18
CA LEU A 85 -10.29 -19.93 6.45
C LEU A 85 -10.40 -20.77 7.72
N PRO A 86 -10.85 -20.21 8.86
CA PRO A 86 -11.43 -21.04 9.89
C PRO A 86 -12.89 -21.25 9.50
N ASP A 87 -13.36 -22.49 9.53
CA ASP A 87 -14.79 -22.74 9.74
C ASP A 87 -15.26 -21.86 10.91
N GLN A 88 -16.05 -20.84 10.61
CA GLN A 88 -16.71 -20.00 11.62
C GLN A 88 -18.17 -19.87 11.22
N ASP A 89 -18.88 -20.98 11.43
CA ASP A 89 -20.19 -20.87 12.07
C ASP A 89 -20.03 -20.11 13.39
N THR A 90 -20.88 -19.10 13.57
CA THR A 90 -21.29 -18.43 14.82
C THR A 90 -20.69 -17.05 15.16
N HIS A 91 -21.43 -15.99 14.78
CA HIS A 91 -21.71 -14.70 15.46
C HIS A 91 -20.52 -13.82 15.95
N ALA A 92 -20.46 -12.50 15.68
CA ALA A 92 -21.52 -11.52 15.79
C ALA A 92 -21.40 -10.36 14.78
N ALA A 93 -22.47 -10.17 14.00
CA ALA A 93 -22.80 -8.91 13.36
C ALA A 93 -23.34 -7.95 14.42
N THR A 94 -22.92 -6.67 14.40
CA THR A 94 -23.80 -5.48 14.54
C THR A 94 -23.08 -4.12 14.59
N ASP A 95 -21.76 -4.02 14.75
CA ASP A 95 -21.12 -2.70 14.93
C ASP A 95 -20.83 -1.96 13.61
N ASP A 96 -20.35 -2.66 12.58
CA ASP A 96 -19.88 -2.00 11.34
C ASP A 96 -21.00 -1.35 10.51
N ASP A 97 -22.17 -2.01 10.43
CA ASP A 97 -23.32 -1.47 9.70
C ASP A 97 -23.92 -0.24 10.41
N GLU A 98 -23.88 -0.21 11.75
CA GLU A 98 -24.34 0.94 12.55
C GLU A 98 -23.43 2.16 12.34
N VAL A 99 -22.11 1.94 12.27
CA VAL A 99 -21.13 3.01 12.00
C VAL A 99 -21.34 3.60 10.61
N VAL A 100 -21.52 2.76 9.58
CA VAL A 100 -21.75 3.20 8.20
C VAL A 100 -23.08 3.95 8.08
N ALA A 101 -24.14 3.48 8.75
CA ALA A 101 -25.43 4.17 8.78
C ALA A 101 -25.34 5.56 9.43
N ARG A 102 -24.61 5.66 10.55
CA ARG A 102 -24.38 6.93 11.26
C ARG A 102 -23.58 7.93 10.43
N LEU A 103 -22.50 7.49 9.79
CA LEU A 103 -21.68 8.35 8.92
C LEU A 103 -22.46 8.81 7.68
N SER A 104 -23.27 7.92 7.10
CA SER A 104 -24.12 8.23 5.94
C SER A 104 -25.26 9.20 6.27
N ALA A 105 -25.76 9.21 7.50
CA ALA A 105 -26.74 10.19 7.97
C ALA A 105 -26.11 11.57 8.18
N ALA A 106 -24.94 11.62 8.84
CA ALA A 106 -24.21 12.86 9.08
C ALA A 106 -23.79 13.56 7.77
N TRP A 107 -23.38 12.79 6.76
CA TRP A 107 -23.01 13.34 5.45
C TRP A 107 -24.21 14.00 4.74
N ARG A 108 -25.37 13.34 4.73
CA ARG A 108 -26.59 13.91 4.13
C ARG A 108 -27.06 15.20 4.80
N GLU A 109 -26.90 15.29 6.12
CA GLU A 109 -27.25 16.49 6.89
C GLU A 109 -26.28 17.65 6.61
N ALA A 110 -24.98 17.36 6.46
CA ALA A 110 -23.99 18.34 6.05
C ALA A 110 -24.29 18.90 4.64
N THR A 111 -24.54 18.03 3.66
CA THR A 111 -24.89 18.46 2.30
C THR A 111 -26.16 19.31 2.27
N ALA A 112 -27.21 18.90 3.00
CA ALA A 112 -28.45 19.67 3.06
C ALA A 112 -28.29 21.03 3.76
N ARG A 113 -27.34 21.17 4.70
CA ARG A 113 -27.02 22.45 5.32
C ARG A 113 -26.25 23.35 4.35
N GLU A 114 -25.26 22.80 3.64
CA GLU A 114 -24.52 23.52 2.60
C GLU A 114 -25.43 24.03 1.49
N GLU A 115 -26.42 23.25 1.05
CA GLU A 115 -27.41 23.68 0.04
C GLU A 115 -28.34 24.80 0.55
N ARG A 116 -28.69 24.80 1.85
CA ARG A 116 -29.49 25.87 2.46
C ARG A 116 -28.70 27.15 2.64
N ASP A 117 -27.44 27.05 3.06
CA ASP A 117 -26.55 28.19 3.22
C ASP A 117 -26.18 28.78 1.84
N ALA A 118 -25.99 27.95 0.81
CA ALA A 118 -25.76 28.39 -0.56
C ALA A 118 -26.99 29.07 -1.19
N GLY A 119 -28.21 28.64 -0.83
CA GLY A 119 -29.45 29.27 -1.27
C GLY A 119 -29.82 30.57 -0.52
N ALA A 120 -29.17 30.86 0.60
CA ALA A 120 -29.41 32.07 1.39
C ALA A 120 -28.56 33.28 0.97
N ASP A 121 -27.53 33.09 0.14
CA ASP A 121 -26.65 34.16 -0.36
C ASP A 121 -27.12 34.75 -1.72
N GLU A 122 -28.18 34.19 -2.32
CA GLU A 122 -28.76 34.63 -3.61
C GLU A 122 -30.17 35.28 -3.51
N ALA A 123 -30.63 35.68 -2.31
CA ALA A 123 -31.92 36.35 -2.09
C ALA A 123 -31.82 37.75 -1.45
#